data_AF-A0A5N7ZBX6-F1
#
_entry.id   AF-A0A5N7ZBX6-F1
#
_cell.length_a   1.000
_cell.length_b   1.000
_cell.length_c   1.000
_cell.angle_alpha   90.00
_cell.angle_beta   90.00
_cell.angle_gamma   90.00
#
_symmetry.space_group_name_H-M   'P 1'
#
loop_
_entity.id
_entity.type
_entity.pdbx_description
1 polymer ?
#
loop_
_entity_poly.entity_id
_entity_poly.type
_entity_poly.pdbx_seq_one_letter_code
_entity_poly.pdbx_strand_id
1 'polypeptide(L)' 'MKILAIRIKNLASLEGTTEIDFTAEPLCSAGIFAITGATGAGKSTILDALCLALYGKTPRYLQAKEIGIEIRDV' A
#
# COMPACT_ATOMS: atom_id res chain seq x y z
N MET A 1 16.37 -4.55 7.21
CA MET A 1 15.78 -3.86 6.03
C MET A 1 14.92 -2.71 6.52
N LYS A 2 15.02 -1.51 5.95
CA LYS A 2 14.24 -0.32 6.32
C LYS A 2 13.61 0.30 5.07
N ILE A 3 12.30 0.58 5.10
CA ILE A 3 11.59 1.30 4.03
C ILE A 3 11.85 2.80 4.20
N LEU A 4 12.35 3.46 3.16
CA LEU A 4 12.65 4.90 3.18
C LEU A 4 11.52 5.74 2.60
N ALA A 5 10.89 5.25 1.52
CA ALA A 5 9.73 5.90 0.92
C ALA A 5 8.83 4.87 0.22
N ILE A 6 7.56 5.22 0.06
CA ILE A 6 6.59 4.53 -0.79
C ILE A 6 6.07 5.53 -1.81
N ARG A 7 6.21 5.22 -3.10
CA ARG A 7 5.69 6.02 -4.21
C ARG A 7 4.72 5.17 -5.03
N ILE A 8 3.52 5.67 -5.21
CA ILE A 8 2.39 4.97 -5.82
C ILE A 8 1.85 5.85 -6.94
N LYS A 9 1.53 5.25 -8.08
CA LYS A 9 0.81 5.93 -9.16
C LYS A 9 -0.35 5.08 -9.65
N ASN A 10 -1.57 5.60 -9.56
CA ASN A 10 -2.79 4.96 -10.07
C ASN A 10 -2.94 3.49 -9.61
N LEU A 11 -2.93 3.25 -8.29
CA LEU A 11 -3.09 1.90 -7.74
C LEU A 11 -4.41 1.81 -6.95
N ALA A 12 -5.31 0.91 -7.37
CA ALA A 12 -6.61 0.70 -6.75
C ALA A 12 -7.33 2.03 -6.43
N SER A 13 -7.64 2.29 -5.16
CA SER A 13 -8.33 3.52 -4.70
C SER A 13 -7.45 4.77 -4.62
N LEU A 14 -6.15 4.69 -4.97
CA LEU A 14 -5.24 5.84 -4.99
C LEU A 14 -5.01 6.29 -6.44
N GLU A 15 -5.72 7.36 -6.82
CA GLU A 15 -5.56 8.01 -8.12
C GLU A 15 -4.40 9.02 -8.11
N GLY A 16 -3.76 9.21 -9.26
CA GLY A 16 -2.62 10.11 -9.41
C GLY A 16 -1.38 9.59 -8.70
N THR A 17 -0.45 10.49 -8.37
CA THR A 17 0.78 10.18 -7.66
C THR A 17 0.59 10.40 -6.16
N THR A 18 0.87 9.37 -5.37
CA THR A 18 0.95 9.44 -3.90
C THR A 18 2.37 9.10 -3.46
N GLU A 19 2.92 9.91 -2.57
CA GLU A 19 4.26 9.71 -2.01
C GLU A 19 4.21 9.79 -0.48
N ILE A 20 4.88 8.84 0.17
CA ILE A 20 5.11 8.82 1.61
C ILE A 20 6.63 8.70 1.81
N ASP A 21 7.25 9.77 2.29
CA ASP A 21 8.68 9.81 2.61
C ASP A 21 8.88 9.67 4.13
N PHE A 22 9.44 8.53 4.57
CA PHE A 22 9.72 8.26 5.98
C PHE A 22 11.00 8.93 6.49
N THR A 23 11.76 9.58 5.59
CA THR A 23 12.97 10.33 5.94
C THR A 23 12.68 11.82 6.17
N ALA A 24 11.47 12.26 5.84
CA ALA A 24 10.99 13.62 6.08
C ALA A 24 10.20 13.72 7.40
N GLU A 25 10.21 14.89 8.02
CA GLU A 25 9.32 15.19 9.16
C GLU A 25 7.85 15.26 8.70
N PRO A 26 6.88 14.83 9.52
CA PRO A 26 7.03 14.36 10.91
C PRO A 26 7.39 12.88 11.05
N LEU A 27 7.49 12.12 9.95
CA LEU A 27 7.64 10.66 10.00
C LEU A 27 9.05 10.21 10.41
N CYS A 28 10.06 11.02 10.09
CA CYS A 28 11.45 10.75 10.45
C CYS A 28 11.64 10.60 11.97
N SER A 29 10.99 11.47 12.76
CA SER A 29 11.11 11.52 14.21
C SER A 29 10.01 10.77 14.98
N ALA A 30 8.87 10.46 14.35
CA ALA A 30 7.71 9.89 15.03
C ALA A 30 7.97 8.51 15.67
N GLY A 31 8.80 7.67 15.06
CA GLY A 31 9.06 6.28 15.48
C GLY A 31 7.88 5.32 15.24
N ILE A 32 6.66 5.73 15.58
CA ILE A 32 5.40 5.05 15.31
C ILE A 32 4.41 6.06 14.72
N PHE A 33 3.68 5.64 13.68
CA PHE A 33 2.65 6.44 13.03
C PHE A 33 1.44 5.56 12.71
N ALA A 34 0.29 6.20 12.43
CA ALA A 34 -0.94 5.52 12.04
C ALA A 34 -1.38 5.98 10.64
N ILE A 35 -1.95 5.05 9.87
CA ILE A 35 -2.63 5.36 8.61
C ILE A 35 -4.14 5.29 8.88
N THR A 36 -4.81 6.44 8.84
CA THR A 36 -6.24 6.57 9.18
C THR A 36 -7.06 7.07 7.98
N GLY A 37 -8.39 6.96 8.07
CA GLY A 37 -9.29 7.38 7.00
C GLY A 37 -10.50 6.44 6.83
N ALA A 38 -11.50 6.87 6.07
CA ALA A 38 -12.74 6.12 5.83
C ALA A 38 -12.49 4.76 5.12
N THR A 39 -13.46 3.85 5.18
CA THR A 39 -13.44 2.62 4.38
C THR A 39 -13.40 2.98 2.89
N GLY A 40 -12.53 2.31 2.13
CA GLY A 40 -12.29 2.64 0.71
C GLY A 40 -11.25 3.74 0.45
N ALA A 41 -10.78 4.48 1.46
CA ALA A 41 -9.82 5.58 1.28
C ALA A 41 -8.38 5.16 0.89
N GLY A 42 -8.13 3.90 0.53
CA GLY A 42 -6.81 3.45 0.06
C GLY A 42 -5.78 3.09 1.14
N LYS A 43 -6.16 2.99 2.42
CA LYS A 43 -5.24 2.60 3.52
C LYS A 43 -4.53 1.27 3.25
N SER A 44 -5.29 0.21 2.95
CA SER A 44 -4.72 -1.11 2.61
C SER A 44 -3.97 -1.09 1.27
N THR A 45 -4.33 -0.18 0.36
CA THR A 45 -3.62 0.00 -0.91
C THR A 45 -2.18 0.44 -0.71
N ILE A 46 -1.89 1.26 0.31
CA ILE A 46 -0.50 1.64 0.66
C ILE A 46 0.32 0.41 1.04
N LEU A 47 -0.24 -0.48 1.87
CA LEU A 47 0.44 -1.72 2.29
C LEU A 47 0.59 -2.71 1.13
N ASP A 48 -0.42 -2.81 0.29
CA ASP A 48 -0.38 -3.63 -0.92
C ASP A 48 0.68 -3.14 -1.90
N ALA A 49 0.82 -1.83 -2.09
CA ALA A 49 1.84 -1.26 -2.96
C ALA A 49 3.24 -1.68 -2.52
N LEU A 50 3.49 -1.70 -1.21
CA LEU A 50 4.75 -2.16 -0.63
C LEU A 50 5.00 -3.63 -0.94
N CYS A 51 4.00 -4.49 -0.70
CA CYS A 51 4.12 -5.92 -1.00
C CYS A 51 4.30 -6.19 -2.50
N LEU A 52 3.55 -5.47 -3.34
CA LEU A 52 3.62 -5.58 -4.80
C LEU A 52 5.00 -5.17 -5.30
N ALA A 53 5.54 -4.04 -4.84
CA ALA A 53 6.85 -3.55 -5.27
C ALA A 53 8.00 -4.47 -4.86
N LEU A 54 7.92 -5.09 -3.68
CA LEU A 54 8.99 -5.95 -3.17
C LEU A 54 8.87 -7.41 -3.61
N TYR A 55 7.66 -7.91 -3.84
CA TYR A 55 7.40 -9.34 -4.01
C TYR A 55 6.55 -9.69 -5.25
N GLY A 56 6.12 -8.71 -6.05
CA GLY A 56 5.32 -8.92 -7.25
C GLY A 56 3.90 -9.44 -6.97
N LYS A 57 3.42 -9.36 -5.73
CA LYS A 57 2.12 -9.88 -5.31
C LYS A 57 1.54 -9.07 -4.16
N THR A 58 0.21 -9.01 -4.05
CA THR A 58 -0.46 -8.43 -2.88
C THR A 58 -1.11 -9.51 -2.02
N PRO A 59 -1.15 -9.33 -0.68
CA PRO A 59 -1.86 -10.25 0.20
C PRO A 59 -3.34 -10.39 -0.14
N ARG A 60 -4.00 -9.29 -0.55
CA ARG A 60 -5.43 -9.28 -0.89
C ARG A 60 -5.76 -10.19 -2.07
N TYR A 61 -4.93 -10.21 -3.12
CA TYR A 61 -5.17 -11.06 -4.29
C TYR A 61 -4.88 -12.55 -4.01
N LEU A 62 -3.88 -12.84 -3.16
CA LEU A 62 -3.59 -14.22 -2.76
C LEU A 62 -4.72 -14.82 -1.93
N GLN A 63 -5.22 -14.09 -0.94
CA GLN A 63 -6.35 -14.55 -0.12
C GLN A 63 -7.61 -14.77 -0.95
N ALA A 64 -7.90 -13.89 -1.90
CA ALA A 64 -9.04 -14.07 -2.80
C ALA A 64 -8.98 -15.40 -3.58
N LYS A 65 -7.78 -15.76 -4.07
CA LYS A 65 -7.56 -17.04 -4.74
C LYS A 65 -7.80 -18.23 -3.80
N GLU A 66 -7.38 -18.14 -2.53
CA GLU A 66 -7.58 -19.19 -1.52
C GLU A 66 -9.06 -19.42 -1.18
N ILE A 67 -9.88 -18.36 -1.19
CA ILE A 67 -11.33 -18.46 -0.96
C ILE A 67 -12.14 -18.75 -2.23
N GLY A 68 -11.47 -19.09 -3.34
CA GLY A 68 -12.11 -19.47 -4.60
C GLY A 68 -12.66 -18.29 -5.42
N ILE A 69 -12.25 -17.06 -5.13
CA ILE A 69 -12.58 -15.88 -5.94
C ILE A 69 -11.47 -15.68 -6.98
N GLU A 70 -11.79 -15.91 -8.25
CA GLU A 70 -10.90 -15.53 -9.35
C GLU A 70 -10.90 -14.01 -9.49
N ILE A 71 -9.79 -13.38 -9.10
CA ILE A 71 -9.54 -12.00 -9.44
C ILE A 71 -8.79 -11.96 -10.77
N ARG A 72 -9.47 -11.41 -11.79
CA ARG A 72 -8.88 -11.18 -13.11
C ARG A 72 -8.13 -9.85 -13.07
N ASP A 73 -6.89 -9.86 -13.55
CA ASP A 73 -6.21 -8.62 -13.92
C ASP A 73 -7.02 -7.97 -15.05
N VAL A 74 -7.51 -6.76 -14.82
CA VAL A 74 -8.25 -5.96 -15.81
C VAL A 74 -7.26 -5.24 -16.72
#